data_AF-A0A0L0V667-F1
#
_entry.id   AF-A0A0L0V667-F1
#
_cell.length_a   1.000
_cell.length_b   1.000
_cell.length_c   1.000
_cell.angle_alpha   90.00
_cell.angle_beta   90.00
_cell.angle_gamma   90.00
#
_symmetry.space_group_name_H-M   'P 1'
#
loop_
_entity.id
_entity.type
_entity.pdbx_description
1 polymer ?
#
loop_
_entity_poly.entity_id
_entity_poly.type
_entity_poly.pdbx_seq_one_letter_code
_entity_poly.pdbx_strand_id
1 'polypeptide(L)'
;MFMCPIAGICWTESTSVDRGVRGPVGKFKLRHRRQGDSIIVGFEKLMKKLDEPAHPETPAAFSVDERNSNDFLFNYLHSSLLPALCDQLASLSLALDPLDLWNDPDAKIKLIFELQSGLDHNITELKYIIAVLFPQPATNSSRTDDHQLKEWKFYRINELRSKIVDVVFEINTSLHSAHLHIYHIRLSTDPQEENDEGAYEAGIEEALDVIKSTMTWCKGSELDIAEEYWRNNLFRIDNLLRETFNLVDQTVYPTHHYMNEKRKFVLQPVIKLTKFLMTIIKLCRLFFKKLSKRGMNQNQLPLHTDMNSKQIKCLCELAGNVYADIVKIILLFRNVEMAHTNYYRKWFATWHTQIIVALHNFNRFAATFDHIHF
;
A
#
# COMPACT_ATOMS: atom_id res chain seq x y z
N MET A 1 12.51 0.24 8.41
CA MET A 1 12.79 -1.21 8.42
C MET A 1 11.70 -1.92 9.22
N PHE A 2 10.58 -2.19 8.56
CA PHE A 2 9.59 -3.20 8.93
C PHE A 2 8.94 -3.57 7.60
N MET A 3 9.36 -4.70 7.03
CA MET A 3 8.73 -5.27 5.85
C MET A 3 7.31 -5.72 6.22
N CYS A 4 6.33 -5.28 5.46
CA CYS A 4 4.96 -5.75 5.54
C CYS A 4 4.80 -6.84 4.47
N PRO A 5 4.48 -8.10 4.83
CA PRO A 5 4.15 -9.12 3.85
C PRO A 5 2.69 -8.92 3.44
N ILE A 6 2.46 -8.57 2.17
CA ILE A 6 1.13 -8.62 1.56
C ILE A 6 0.76 -10.10 1.35
N ALA A 7 -0.50 -10.38 1.64
CA ALA A 7 -1.05 -11.70 1.89
C ALA A 7 -1.15 -12.56 0.62
N GLY A 8 -0.97 -13.85 0.84
CA GLY A 8 -1.14 -14.91 -0.16
C GLY A 8 -2.52 -14.91 -0.79
N ILE A 9 -2.50 -14.86 -2.11
CA ILE A 9 -3.62 -15.20 -2.98
C ILE A 9 -3.71 -16.73 -3.01
N CYS A 10 -4.90 -17.24 -2.72
CA CYS A 10 -5.21 -18.66 -2.73
C CYS A 10 -5.16 -19.16 -4.18
N TRP A 11 -4.20 -20.03 -4.48
CA TRP A 11 -4.14 -20.76 -5.74
C TRP A 11 -5.34 -21.72 -5.81
N THR A 12 -6.26 -21.46 -6.74
CA THR A 12 -7.10 -22.52 -7.30
C THR A 12 -6.44 -23.00 -8.58
N GLU A 13 -5.93 -24.23 -8.56
CA GLU A 13 -5.30 -24.91 -9.68
C GLU A 13 -6.26 -25.15 -10.86
N SER A 14 -5.64 -25.09 -12.06
CA SER A 14 -6.09 -25.60 -13.36
C SER A 14 -7.24 -24.82 -14.04
N THR A 15 -7.00 -24.11 -15.14
CA THR A 15 -6.32 -24.57 -16.36
C THR A 15 -5.23 -23.61 -16.84
N SER A 16 -3.99 -24.11 -16.93
CA SER A 16 -2.87 -23.44 -17.58
C SER A 16 -3.16 -23.28 -19.07
N VAL A 17 -3.53 -22.08 -19.50
CA VAL A 17 -3.35 -21.68 -20.90
C VAL A 17 -1.93 -21.16 -21.01
N ASP A 18 -1.09 -22.04 -21.54
CA ASP A 18 0.27 -21.80 -22.01
C ASP A 18 0.41 -20.44 -22.71
N ARG A 19 0.97 -19.44 -22.00
CA ARG A 19 1.39 -18.15 -22.54
C ARG A 19 2.89 -17.91 -22.34
N GLY A 20 3.66 -18.96 -22.10
CA GLY A 20 5.12 -18.88 -22.11
C GLY A 20 5.64 -18.89 -23.53
N VAL A 21 5.49 -17.79 -24.29
CA VAL A 21 6.03 -17.73 -25.65
C VAL A 21 7.55 -17.54 -25.59
N ARG A 22 8.28 -18.63 -25.33
CA ARG A 22 9.74 -18.69 -25.54
C ARG A 22 10.00 -18.32 -27.00
N GLY A 23 10.77 -17.26 -27.24
CA GLY A 23 10.92 -16.70 -28.58
C GLY A 23 11.43 -17.73 -29.61
N PRO A 24 10.79 -17.84 -30.80
CA PRO A 24 11.23 -18.80 -31.80
C PRO A 24 12.65 -18.48 -32.27
N VAL A 25 13.47 -19.53 -32.37
CA VAL A 25 14.84 -19.42 -32.86
C VAL A 25 14.81 -18.84 -34.29
N GLY A 26 15.47 -17.69 -34.51
CA GLY A 26 15.69 -17.12 -35.85
C GLY A 26 14.89 -15.87 -36.22
N LYS A 27 14.02 -15.32 -35.35
CA LYS A 27 13.31 -14.04 -35.62
C LYS A 27 14.22 -12.81 -35.65
N PHE A 28 15.24 -12.77 -34.78
CA PHE A 28 16.17 -11.63 -34.71
C PHE A 28 17.48 -11.87 -35.47
N LYS A 29 17.87 -10.88 -36.28
CA LYS A 29 19.20 -10.80 -36.92
C LYS A 29 20.25 -10.45 -35.86
N LEU A 30 21.51 -10.78 -36.14
CA LEU A 30 22.64 -10.44 -35.25
C LEU A 30 22.71 -8.94 -34.90
N ARG A 31 22.35 -8.05 -35.85
CA ARG A 31 22.29 -6.60 -35.61
C ARG A 31 21.27 -6.24 -34.52
N HIS A 32 20.09 -6.85 -34.54
CA HIS A 32 19.04 -6.63 -33.54
C HIS A 32 19.53 -7.14 -32.19
N ARG A 33 20.25 -8.27 -32.18
CA ARG A 33 20.78 -8.83 -30.94
C ARG A 33 21.81 -7.92 -30.26
N ARG A 34 22.71 -7.32 -31.04
CA ARG A 34 23.66 -6.32 -30.53
C ARG A 34 22.97 -5.07 -29.99
N GLN A 35 21.83 -4.69 -30.59
CA GLN A 35 21.00 -3.60 -30.06
C GLN A 35 20.32 -4.01 -28.75
N GLY A 36 19.88 -5.26 -28.62
CA GLY A 36 19.39 -5.81 -27.35
C GLY A 36 20.42 -5.73 -26.23
N ASP A 37 21.69 -6.07 -26.51
CA ASP A 37 22.77 -5.90 -25.53
C ASP A 37 22.94 -4.42 -25.10
N SER A 38 22.73 -3.49 -26.03
CA SER A 38 22.76 -2.05 -25.73
C SER A 38 21.55 -1.59 -24.92
N ILE A 39 20.36 -2.16 -25.17
CA ILE A 39 19.15 -1.94 -24.39
C ILE A 39 19.36 -2.42 -22.96
N ILE A 40 19.95 -3.60 -22.76
CA ILE A 40 20.29 -4.15 -21.45
C ILE A 40 21.15 -3.16 -20.65
N VAL A 41 22.26 -2.70 -21.25
CA VAL A 41 23.13 -1.68 -20.64
C VAL A 41 22.37 -0.38 -20.34
N GLY A 42 21.40 -0.02 -21.18
CA GLY A 42 20.50 1.10 -20.93
C GLY A 42 19.69 0.94 -19.65
N PHE A 43 19.08 -0.23 -19.43
CA PHE A 43 18.33 -0.51 -18.20
C PHE A 43 19.23 -0.55 -16.97
N GLU A 44 20.41 -1.18 -17.06
CA GLU A 44 21.39 -1.18 -15.97
C GLU A 44 21.78 0.23 -15.51
N LYS A 45 21.97 1.15 -16.47
CA LYS A 45 22.26 2.55 -16.16
C LYS A 45 21.10 3.24 -15.45
N LEU A 46 19.87 3.01 -15.89
CA LEU A 46 18.67 3.58 -15.26
C LEU A 46 18.49 3.06 -13.83
N MET A 47 18.65 1.75 -13.63
CA MET A 47 18.56 1.12 -12.29
C MET A 47 19.62 1.68 -11.35
N LYS A 48 20.88 1.74 -11.80
CA LYS A 48 21.98 2.32 -11.01
C LYS A 48 21.68 3.77 -10.62
N LYS A 49 21.11 4.57 -11.53
CA LYS A 49 20.74 5.97 -11.27
C LYS A 49 19.66 6.09 -10.21
N LEU A 50 18.69 5.16 -10.17
CA LEU A 50 17.65 5.11 -9.14
C LEU A 50 18.20 4.74 -7.77
N ASP A 51 19.18 3.83 -7.71
CA ASP A 51 19.83 3.40 -6.46
C ASP A 51 20.74 4.48 -5.86
N GLU A 52 21.32 5.33 -6.69
CA GLU A 52 22.17 6.44 -6.25
C GLU A 52 21.36 7.46 -5.42
N PRO A 53 21.95 8.04 -4.35
CA PRO A 53 21.27 9.04 -3.55
C PRO A 53 20.87 10.26 -4.39
N ALA A 54 19.79 10.92 -3.98
CA ALA A 54 19.34 12.15 -4.58
C ALA A 54 20.32 13.29 -4.23
N HIS A 55 20.85 13.96 -5.25
CA HIS A 55 21.69 15.15 -5.11
C HIS A 55 20.98 16.35 -5.72
N PRO A 56 21.09 17.54 -5.11
CA PRO A 56 20.51 18.77 -5.66
C PRO A 56 21.38 19.30 -6.82
N GLU A 57 21.55 18.51 -7.87
CA GLU A 57 22.05 19.02 -9.15
C GLU A 57 20.87 19.51 -9.97
N THR A 58 20.93 20.75 -10.44
CA THR A 58 19.78 21.41 -11.04
C THR A 58 19.54 20.90 -12.47
N PRO A 59 18.36 20.33 -12.79
CA PRO A 59 18.05 19.91 -14.15
C PRO A 59 18.00 21.12 -15.10
N ALA A 60 18.46 20.92 -16.34
CA ALA A 60 18.50 21.97 -17.36
C ALA A 60 17.12 22.55 -17.73
N ALA A 61 16.02 21.85 -17.39
CA ALA A 61 14.66 22.19 -17.76
C ALA A 61 14.00 23.29 -16.89
N PHE A 62 14.53 23.62 -15.71
CA PHE A 62 13.90 24.58 -14.80
C PHE A 62 14.45 26.01 -14.97
N SER A 63 13.61 27.05 -15.08
CA SER A 63 14.03 28.47 -15.09
C SER A 63 14.31 29.01 -13.68
N VAL A 64 15.14 30.05 -13.52
CA VAL A 64 15.64 30.52 -12.19
C VAL A 64 14.57 31.17 -11.30
N ASP A 65 13.53 31.78 -11.87
CA ASP A 65 12.52 32.55 -11.10
C ASP A 65 11.25 31.74 -10.72
N GLU A 66 10.90 30.67 -11.43
CA GLU A 66 9.82 29.74 -11.04
C GLU A 66 10.30 28.63 -10.08
N ARG A 67 11.63 28.53 -9.92
CA ARG A 67 12.39 27.41 -9.33
C ARG A 67 12.23 27.14 -7.82
N ASN A 68 11.63 28.05 -7.05
CA ASN A 68 11.84 28.08 -5.59
C ASN A 68 10.58 27.95 -4.72
N SER A 69 9.38 27.75 -5.28
CA SER A 69 8.23 27.39 -4.44
C SER A 69 8.07 25.88 -4.38
N ASN A 70 8.12 25.34 -3.17
CA ASN A 70 7.79 23.94 -2.90
C ASN A 70 6.44 23.54 -3.54
N ASP A 71 5.48 24.47 -3.62
CA ASP A 71 4.18 24.27 -4.27
C ASP A 71 4.31 23.93 -5.76
N PHE A 72 5.19 24.62 -6.48
CA PHE A 72 5.42 24.36 -7.90
C PHE A 72 5.96 22.95 -8.10
N LEU A 73 7.00 22.57 -7.35
CA LEU A 73 7.61 21.24 -7.44
C LEU A 73 6.63 20.13 -7.04
N PHE A 74 5.82 20.35 -6.01
CA PHE A 74 4.76 19.42 -5.62
C PHE A 74 3.70 19.27 -6.73
N ASN A 75 3.28 20.37 -7.34
CA ASN A 75 2.32 20.35 -8.44
C ASN A 75 2.88 19.66 -9.68
N TYR A 76 4.11 19.99 -10.05
CA TYR A 76 4.82 19.38 -11.17
C TYR A 76 5.02 17.87 -10.98
N LEU A 77 5.41 17.44 -9.78
CA LEU A 77 5.56 16.02 -9.43
C LEU A 77 4.29 15.22 -9.76
N HIS A 78 3.14 15.64 -9.23
CA HIS A 78 1.92 14.83 -9.33
C HIS A 78 1.10 15.07 -10.60
N SER A 79 1.22 16.24 -11.24
CA SER A 79 0.43 16.60 -12.43
C SER A 79 1.16 16.38 -13.75
N SER A 80 2.48 16.23 -13.75
CA SER A 80 3.27 16.09 -14.97
C SER A 80 4.25 14.92 -14.89
N LEU A 81 5.11 14.88 -13.88
CA LEU A 81 6.19 13.89 -13.81
C LEU A 81 5.69 12.45 -13.59
N LEU A 82 4.85 12.23 -12.57
CA LEU A 82 4.26 10.91 -12.30
C LEU A 82 3.42 10.39 -13.47
N PRO A 83 2.51 11.18 -14.09
CA PRO A 83 1.82 10.78 -15.32
C PRO A 83 2.79 10.38 -16.45
N ALA A 84 3.83 11.17 -16.70
CA ALA A 84 4.79 10.90 -17.76
C ALA A 84 5.55 9.58 -17.54
N LEU A 85 5.94 9.28 -16.30
CA LEU A 85 6.54 7.99 -15.92
C LEU A 85 5.55 6.83 -16.16
N CYS A 86 4.28 7.01 -15.79
CA CYS A 86 3.22 6.03 -16.06
C CYS A 86 3.10 5.73 -17.56
N ASP A 87 2.97 6.77 -18.38
CA ASP A 87 2.79 6.64 -19.83
C ASP A 87 4.02 5.99 -20.50
N GLN A 88 5.22 6.33 -20.02
CA GLN A 88 6.47 5.73 -20.50
C GLN A 88 6.57 4.25 -20.15
N LEU A 89 6.22 3.85 -18.92
CA LEU A 89 6.24 2.44 -18.52
C LEU A 89 5.18 1.62 -19.26
N ALA A 90 3.97 2.16 -19.44
CA ALA A 90 2.94 1.51 -20.22
C ALA A 90 3.37 1.33 -21.69
N SER A 91 3.98 2.38 -22.28
CA SER A 91 4.53 2.33 -23.63
C SER A 91 5.68 1.33 -23.75
N LEU A 92 6.53 1.24 -22.72
CA LEU A 92 7.62 0.28 -22.65
C LEU A 92 7.09 -1.15 -22.64
N SER A 93 6.03 -1.43 -21.86
CA SER A 93 5.36 -2.73 -21.85
C SER A 93 4.90 -3.14 -23.25
N LEU A 94 4.24 -2.24 -23.98
CA LEU A 94 3.77 -2.49 -25.35
C LEU A 94 4.91 -2.61 -26.37
N ALA A 95 6.04 -1.93 -26.13
CA ALA A 95 7.22 -2.03 -26.99
C ALA A 95 7.96 -3.36 -26.80
N LEU A 96 7.90 -3.93 -25.60
CA LEU A 96 8.52 -5.20 -25.22
C LEU A 96 7.65 -6.43 -25.46
N ASP A 97 6.40 -6.25 -25.89
CA ASP A 97 5.53 -7.35 -26.30
C ASP A 97 6.22 -8.18 -27.40
N PRO A 98 6.41 -9.50 -27.20
CA PRO A 98 7.16 -10.32 -28.13
C PRO A 98 6.57 -10.37 -29.55
N LEU A 99 5.25 -10.38 -29.68
CA LEU A 99 4.58 -10.50 -30.99
C LEU A 99 4.81 -9.24 -31.81
N ASP A 100 4.60 -8.08 -31.20
CA ASP A 100 4.84 -6.77 -31.78
C ASP A 100 6.31 -6.55 -32.13
N LEU A 101 7.20 -6.93 -31.22
CA LEU A 101 8.65 -6.80 -31.39
C LEU A 101 9.18 -7.70 -32.52
N TRP A 102 8.58 -8.86 -32.75
CA TRP A 102 8.93 -9.74 -33.87
C TRP A 102 8.39 -9.27 -35.21
N ASN A 103 7.30 -8.50 -35.21
CA ASN A 103 6.68 -7.98 -36.43
C ASN A 103 7.47 -6.81 -37.01
N ASP A 104 7.90 -5.87 -36.16
CA ASP A 104 8.77 -4.75 -36.56
C ASP A 104 9.90 -4.48 -35.55
N PRO A 105 10.97 -5.31 -35.57
CA PRO A 105 12.08 -5.18 -34.63
C PRO A 105 12.77 -3.82 -34.71
N ASP A 106 12.99 -3.29 -35.91
CA ASP A 106 13.76 -2.07 -36.10
C ASP A 106 13.02 -0.86 -35.50
N ALA A 107 11.72 -0.74 -35.73
CA ALA A 107 10.92 0.35 -35.17
C ALA A 107 10.76 0.24 -33.64
N LYS A 108 10.50 -0.96 -33.13
CA LYS A 108 10.28 -1.17 -31.69
C LYS A 108 11.57 -1.01 -30.87
N ILE A 109 12.71 -1.48 -31.37
CA ILE A 109 14.02 -1.24 -30.75
C ILE A 109 14.32 0.26 -30.68
N LYS A 110 14.04 1.00 -31.76
CA LYS A 110 14.20 2.46 -31.76
C LYS A 110 13.32 3.12 -30.70
N LEU A 111 12.05 2.70 -30.60
CA LEU A 111 11.12 3.18 -29.58
C LEU A 111 11.64 2.88 -28.16
N ILE A 112 12.19 1.69 -27.91
CA ILE A 112 12.77 1.35 -26.60
C ILE A 112 13.91 2.30 -26.23
N PHE A 113 14.80 2.65 -27.17
CA PHE A 113 15.86 3.64 -26.90
C PHE A 113 15.32 5.04 -26.61
N GLU A 114 14.28 5.47 -27.32
CA GLU A 114 13.60 6.74 -27.06
C GLU A 114 12.97 6.75 -25.65
N LEU A 115 12.31 5.65 -25.27
CA LEU A 115 11.73 5.47 -23.94
C LEU A 115 12.80 5.43 -22.83
N GLN A 116 13.93 4.73 -23.04
CA GLN A 116 15.04 4.73 -22.07
C GLN A 116 15.61 6.13 -21.87
N SER A 117 15.74 6.91 -22.94
CA SER A 117 16.22 8.30 -22.86
C SER A 117 15.22 9.20 -22.12
N GLY A 118 13.92 9.02 -22.39
CA GLY A 118 12.86 9.73 -21.68
C GLY A 118 12.77 9.36 -20.19
N LEU A 119 12.95 8.08 -19.85
CA LEU A 119 13.02 7.61 -18.47
C LEU A 119 14.24 8.19 -17.75
N ASP A 120 15.40 8.23 -18.41
CA ASP A 120 16.61 8.82 -17.84
C ASP A 120 16.37 10.29 -17.42
N HIS A 121 15.72 11.06 -18.28
CA HIS A 121 15.35 12.44 -18.00
C HIS A 121 14.41 12.54 -16.79
N ASN A 122 13.29 11.81 -16.82
CA ASN A 122 12.29 11.86 -15.75
C ASN A 122 12.83 11.37 -14.40
N ILE A 123 13.72 10.38 -14.39
CA ILE A 123 14.41 9.92 -13.17
C ILE A 123 15.31 11.04 -12.61
N THR A 124 15.97 11.83 -13.47
CA THR A 124 16.76 12.99 -13.03
C THR A 124 15.88 14.01 -12.33
N GLU A 125 14.73 14.35 -12.93
CA GLU A 125 13.79 15.31 -12.36
C GLU A 125 13.17 14.79 -11.06
N LEU A 126 12.84 13.50 -10.99
CA LEU A 126 12.33 12.86 -9.78
C LEU A 126 13.34 12.98 -8.64
N LYS A 127 14.62 12.65 -8.90
CA LYS A 127 15.69 12.78 -7.91
C LYS A 127 15.89 14.22 -7.47
N TYR A 128 15.83 15.18 -8.38
CA TYR A 128 15.90 16.60 -8.03
C TYR A 128 14.75 17.01 -7.09
N ILE A 129 13.51 16.65 -7.42
CA ILE A 129 12.34 16.94 -6.58
C ILE A 129 12.50 16.30 -5.20
N ILE A 130 12.98 15.05 -5.14
CA ILE A 130 13.24 14.36 -3.87
C ILE A 130 14.27 15.12 -3.02
N ALA A 131 15.37 15.56 -3.63
CA ALA A 131 16.42 16.30 -2.95
C ALA A 131 15.94 17.65 -2.40
N VAL A 132 15.07 18.35 -3.14
CA VAL A 132 14.57 19.68 -2.75
C VAL A 132 13.41 19.60 -1.76
N LEU A 133 12.42 18.73 -1.98
CA LEU A 133 11.21 18.67 -1.14
C LEU A 133 11.41 17.88 0.16
N PHE A 134 12.38 16.96 0.22
CA PHE A 134 12.55 16.07 1.37
C PHE A 134 13.98 16.06 1.98
N PRO A 135 14.55 17.23 2.34
CA PRO A 135 15.89 17.30 2.92
C PRO A 135 15.99 16.47 4.21
N GLN A 136 17.11 15.78 4.43
CA GLN A 136 17.34 15.00 5.66
C GLN A 136 17.99 15.85 6.77
N PRO A 137 17.71 15.56 8.07
CA PRO A 137 16.76 14.59 8.60
C PRO A 137 15.48 15.27 9.11
N ALA A 138 14.35 14.99 8.48
CA ALA A 138 13.02 15.36 8.99
C ALA A 138 12.69 14.50 10.22
N THR A 139 13.03 14.96 11.42
CA THR A 139 12.58 14.35 12.68
C THR A 139 11.81 15.36 13.51
N ASN A 140 10.49 15.31 13.42
CA ASN A 140 9.59 15.48 14.56
C ASN A 140 8.17 15.06 14.17
N SER A 141 7.92 13.74 14.13
CA SER A 141 6.58 13.17 13.93
C SER A 141 5.57 13.55 15.03
N SER A 142 6.00 14.29 16.05
CA SER A 142 5.21 14.83 17.15
C SER A 142 4.87 16.30 17.00
N ARG A 143 5.10 16.91 15.82
CA ARG A 143 4.81 18.32 15.58
C ARG A 143 3.30 18.59 15.72
N THR A 144 2.95 19.63 16.46
CA THR A 144 1.55 20.01 16.76
C THR A 144 1.21 21.44 16.33
N ASP A 145 2.18 22.23 15.91
CA ASP A 145 2.07 23.64 15.53
C ASP A 145 1.91 23.86 14.00
N ASP A 146 1.62 22.82 13.22
CA ASP A 146 1.62 22.87 11.75
C ASP A 146 0.24 22.85 11.08
N HIS A 147 -0.83 23.07 11.85
CA HIS A 147 -2.21 23.04 11.37
C HIS A 147 -2.49 23.96 10.15
N GLN A 148 -1.82 25.11 10.04
CA GLN A 148 -1.99 26.05 8.91
C GLN A 148 -1.22 25.67 7.64
N LEU A 149 -0.36 24.63 7.68
CA LEU A 149 0.56 24.32 6.58
C LEU A 149 -0.07 23.55 5.41
N LYS A 150 -1.36 23.17 5.50
CA LYS A 150 -2.10 22.46 4.43
C LYS A 150 -1.33 21.25 3.87
N GLU A 151 -0.90 21.29 2.60
CA GLU A 151 -0.10 20.24 1.93
C GLU A 151 1.22 19.97 2.65
N TRP A 152 1.78 21.00 3.29
CA TRP A 152 3.08 20.98 3.96
C TRP A 152 3.02 20.61 5.44
N LYS A 153 1.87 20.08 5.90
CA LYS A 153 1.83 19.40 7.20
C LYS A 153 2.86 18.29 7.22
N PHE A 154 3.62 18.22 8.30
CA PHE A 154 4.79 17.35 8.42
C PHE A 154 4.47 15.87 8.18
N TYR A 155 3.33 15.40 8.69
CA TYR A 155 2.85 14.05 8.45
C TYR A 155 2.66 13.79 6.96
N ARG A 156 1.96 14.69 6.25
CA ARG A 156 1.68 14.57 4.81
C ARG A 156 2.99 14.53 4.01
N ILE A 157 3.94 15.43 4.29
CA ILE A 157 5.25 15.43 3.62
C ILE A 157 5.99 14.09 3.81
N ASN A 158 6.01 13.55 5.03
CA ASN A 158 6.71 12.28 5.29
C ASN A 158 6.03 11.08 4.63
N GLU A 159 4.70 11.07 4.61
CA GLU A 159 3.94 10.03 3.91
C GLU A 159 4.20 10.11 2.40
N LEU A 160 4.18 11.32 1.82
CA LEU A 160 4.53 11.54 0.42
C LEU A 160 5.94 11.04 0.13
N ARG A 161 6.92 11.34 1.00
CA ARG A 161 8.28 10.83 0.89
C ARG A 161 8.29 9.30 0.83
N SER A 162 7.54 8.62 1.71
CA SER A 162 7.44 7.16 1.70
C SER A 162 6.86 6.66 0.38
N LYS A 163 5.77 7.27 -0.11
CA LYS A 163 5.14 6.92 -1.38
C LYS A 163 6.09 7.08 -2.56
N ILE A 164 6.89 8.14 -2.58
CA ILE A 164 7.88 8.36 -3.65
C ILE A 164 9.03 7.34 -3.57
N VAL A 165 9.43 6.91 -2.37
CA VAL A 165 10.38 5.79 -2.21
C VAL A 165 9.79 4.49 -2.78
N ASP A 166 8.51 4.22 -2.53
CA ASP A 166 7.81 3.07 -3.10
C ASP A 166 7.77 3.15 -4.65
N VAL A 167 7.46 4.34 -5.21
CA VAL A 167 7.51 4.57 -6.67
C VAL A 167 8.90 4.29 -7.23
N VAL A 168 9.97 4.81 -6.62
CA VAL A 168 11.35 4.56 -7.06
C VAL A 168 11.68 3.07 -7.02
N PHE A 169 11.29 2.38 -5.96
CA PHE A 169 11.51 0.95 -5.80
C PHE A 169 10.78 0.13 -6.88
N GLU A 170 9.50 0.40 -7.12
CA GLU A 170 8.73 -0.35 -8.14
C GLU A 170 9.18 -0.04 -9.56
N ILE A 171 9.58 1.20 -9.87
CA ILE A 171 10.21 1.52 -11.15
C ILE A 171 11.48 0.67 -11.32
N ASN A 172 12.34 0.63 -10.30
CA ASN A 172 13.58 -0.15 -10.37
C ASN A 172 13.31 -1.65 -10.60
N THR A 173 12.36 -2.23 -9.87
CA THR A 173 11.92 -3.61 -10.03
C THR A 173 11.37 -3.86 -11.44
N SER A 174 10.54 -2.95 -11.97
CA SER A 174 10.00 -3.08 -13.33
C SER A 174 11.08 -3.02 -14.42
N LEU A 175 12.09 -2.16 -14.26
CA LEU A 175 13.23 -2.08 -15.18
C LEU A 175 14.11 -3.32 -15.11
N HIS A 176 14.26 -3.90 -13.92
CA HIS A 176 14.93 -5.18 -13.74
C HIS A 176 14.20 -6.30 -14.49
N SER A 177 12.88 -6.42 -14.31
CA SER A 177 12.09 -7.42 -15.02
C SER A 177 12.11 -7.22 -16.55
N ALA A 178 12.06 -5.96 -17.02
CA ALA A 178 12.20 -5.64 -18.44
C ALA A 178 13.59 -6.01 -18.99
N HIS A 179 14.64 -5.82 -18.19
CA HIS A 179 15.99 -6.25 -18.49
C HIS A 179 16.06 -7.78 -18.68
N LEU A 180 15.57 -8.57 -17.73
CA LEU A 180 15.57 -10.04 -17.85
C LEU A 180 14.78 -10.50 -19.07
N HIS A 181 13.65 -9.83 -19.37
CA HIS A 181 12.80 -10.15 -20.52
C HIS A 181 13.53 -10.07 -21.86
N ILE A 182 14.52 -9.19 -22.02
CA ILE A 182 15.35 -9.12 -23.25
C ILE A 182 16.08 -10.45 -23.50
N TYR A 183 16.55 -11.13 -22.46
CA TYR A 183 17.14 -12.46 -22.57
C TYR A 183 16.09 -13.51 -22.92
N HIS A 184 14.94 -13.51 -22.23
CA HIS A 184 13.85 -14.46 -22.47
C HIS A 184 13.33 -14.46 -23.91
N ILE A 185 13.18 -13.28 -24.52
CA ILE A 185 12.76 -13.15 -25.92
C ILE A 185 13.89 -13.36 -26.94
N ARG A 186 15.11 -13.65 -26.46
CA ARG A 186 16.32 -13.91 -27.27
C ARG A 186 16.74 -12.73 -28.15
N LEU A 187 16.55 -11.51 -27.62
CA LEU A 187 17.04 -10.29 -28.22
C LEU A 187 18.48 -9.96 -27.78
N SER A 188 19.10 -10.71 -26.88
CA SER A 188 20.53 -10.57 -26.57
C SER A 188 21.42 -11.48 -27.45
N THR A 189 22.71 -11.16 -27.56
CA THR A 189 23.72 -12.09 -28.09
C THR A 189 24.16 -13.14 -27.07
N ASP A 190 24.00 -12.87 -25.77
CA ASP A 190 24.31 -13.81 -24.70
C ASP A 190 23.18 -14.84 -24.56
N PRO A 191 23.47 -16.15 -24.59
CA PRO A 191 22.48 -17.20 -24.44
C PRO A 191 22.03 -17.45 -22.99
N GLN A 192 22.17 -16.48 -22.08
CA GLN A 192 21.77 -16.62 -20.68
C GLN A 192 20.36 -17.23 -20.56
N GLU A 193 20.30 -18.50 -20.12
CA GLU A 193 19.05 -19.19 -19.83
C GLU A 193 18.64 -18.81 -18.41
N GLU A 194 18.02 -17.64 -18.27
CA GLU A 194 17.41 -17.26 -17.01
C GLU A 194 16.10 -18.05 -16.84
N ASN A 195 16.01 -18.77 -15.71
CA ASN A 195 14.87 -19.60 -15.33
C ASN A 195 13.73 -18.79 -14.70
N ASP A 196 13.86 -17.47 -14.61
CA ASP A 196 12.88 -16.64 -13.96
C ASP A 196 11.76 -16.32 -14.93
N GLU A 197 10.73 -17.18 -14.99
CA GLU A 197 9.46 -16.91 -15.68
C GLU A 197 8.64 -15.80 -14.97
N GLY A 198 9.32 -14.80 -14.43
CA GLY A 198 8.69 -13.58 -13.96
C GLY A 198 8.11 -12.83 -15.15
N ALA A 199 6.78 -12.80 -15.28
CA ALA A 199 6.12 -12.01 -16.29
C ALA A 199 6.47 -10.53 -16.08
N TYR A 200 7.35 -9.96 -16.92
CA TYR A 200 7.75 -8.55 -16.85
C TYR A 200 6.54 -7.60 -16.83
N GLU A 201 5.44 -8.02 -17.46
CA GLU A 201 4.13 -7.38 -17.44
C GLU A 201 3.62 -7.14 -16.01
N ALA A 202 3.74 -8.12 -15.12
CA ALA A 202 3.32 -8.00 -13.73
C ALA A 202 4.17 -6.97 -12.97
N GLY A 203 5.48 -6.94 -13.23
CA GLY A 203 6.37 -5.93 -12.64
C GLY A 203 6.05 -4.51 -13.13
N ILE A 204 5.71 -4.34 -14.41
CA ILE A 204 5.26 -3.05 -14.94
C ILE A 204 3.88 -2.68 -14.38
N GLU A 205 2.94 -3.62 -14.30
CA GLU A 205 1.60 -3.40 -13.77
C GLU A 205 1.63 -2.90 -12.31
N GLU A 206 2.44 -3.52 -11.46
CA GLU A 206 2.63 -3.09 -10.07
C GLU A 206 3.20 -1.66 -10.00
N ALA A 207 4.21 -1.34 -10.81
CA ALA A 207 4.76 0.01 -10.88
C ALA A 207 3.72 1.05 -11.33
N LEU A 208 2.90 0.72 -12.33
CA LEU A 208 1.82 1.58 -12.80
C LEU A 208 0.78 1.82 -11.70
N ASP A 209 0.43 0.79 -10.94
CA ASP A 209 -0.55 0.89 -9.86
C ASP A 209 -0.03 1.72 -8.69
N VAL A 210 1.24 1.57 -8.31
CA VAL A 210 1.89 2.40 -7.28
C VAL A 210 1.99 3.86 -7.71
N ILE A 211 2.32 4.15 -8.96
CA ILE A 211 2.36 5.54 -9.49
C ILE A 211 0.95 6.15 -9.47
N LYS A 212 -0.07 5.45 -9.99
CA LYS A 212 -1.47 5.93 -9.98
C LYS A 212 -2.01 6.13 -8.57
N SER A 213 -1.68 5.23 -7.66
CA SER A 213 -2.01 5.34 -6.24
C SER A 213 -1.39 6.59 -5.64
N THR A 214 -0.11 6.85 -5.91
CA THR A 214 0.60 8.05 -5.45
C THR A 214 0.00 9.34 -6.03
N MET A 215 -0.39 9.35 -7.31
CA MET A 215 -1.09 10.48 -7.93
C MET A 215 -2.45 10.76 -7.25
N THR A 216 -3.19 9.69 -6.93
CA THR A 216 -4.47 9.78 -6.22
C THR A 216 -4.26 10.34 -4.82
N TRP A 217 -3.22 9.87 -4.13
CA TRP A 217 -2.85 10.32 -2.79
C TRP A 217 -2.49 11.82 -2.78
N CYS A 218 -1.74 12.30 -3.78
CA CYS A 218 -1.36 13.72 -3.87
C CYS A 218 -2.57 14.66 -3.91
N LYS A 219 -3.65 14.22 -4.57
CA LYS A 219 -4.92 14.95 -4.70
C LYS A 219 -5.92 14.65 -3.57
N GLY A 220 -5.63 13.67 -2.73
CA GLY A 220 -6.54 13.16 -1.71
C GLY A 220 -6.65 14.10 -0.50
N SER A 221 -7.85 14.16 0.09
CA SER A 221 -8.07 14.82 1.37
C SER A 221 -7.35 14.09 2.52
N GLU A 222 -7.22 14.72 3.68
CA GLU A 222 -6.69 14.05 4.88
C GLU A 222 -7.50 12.82 5.29
N LEU A 223 -8.80 12.78 5.00
CA LEU A 223 -9.61 11.58 5.20
C LEU A 223 -9.31 10.49 4.18
N ASP A 224 -9.01 10.85 2.94
CA ASP A 224 -8.67 9.89 1.87
C ASP A 224 -7.43 9.10 2.27
N ILE A 225 -6.44 9.81 2.81
CA ILE A 225 -5.23 9.23 3.37
C ILE A 225 -5.59 8.26 4.50
N ALA A 226 -6.41 8.69 5.45
CA ALA A 226 -6.79 7.83 6.57
C ALA A 226 -7.55 6.57 6.12
N GLU A 227 -8.48 6.70 5.17
CA GLU A 227 -9.25 5.57 4.63
C GLU A 227 -8.37 4.53 3.93
N GLU A 228 -7.34 4.97 3.22
CA GLU A 228 -6.36 4.07 2.61
C GLU A 228 -5.70 3.19 3.67
N TYR A 229 -5.22 3.79 4.77
CA TYR A 229 -4.64 3.07 5.91
C TYR A 229 -5.65 2.20 6.68
N TRP A 230 -6.91 2.60 6.69
CA TRP A 230 -7.96 1.82 7.36
C TRP A 230 -8.29 0.55 6.60
N ARG A 231 -8.29 0.54 5.26
CA ARG A 231 -8.81 -0.56 4.43
C ARG A 231 -8.32 -1.94 4.87
N ASN A 232 -7.00 -2.11 4.99
CA ASN A 232 -6.40 -3.38 5.41
C ASN A 232 -6.75 -3.75 6.86
N ASN A 233 -6.74 -2.77 7.75
CA ASN A 233 -7.07 -2.99 9.16
C ASN A 233 -8.56 -3.30 9.37
N LEU A 234 -9.45 -2.69 8.60
CA LEU A 234 -10.88 -2.98 8.62
C LEU A 234 -11.17 -4.40 8.13
N PHE A 235 -10.51 -4.85 7.07
CA PHE A 235 -10.59 -6.26 6.65
C PHE A 235 -10.11 -7.22 7.75
N ARG A 236 -9.02 -6.87 8.44
CA ARG A 236 -8.52 -7.67 9.57
C ARG A 236 -9.49 -7.66 10.76
N ILE A 237 -10.12 -6.52 11.07
CA ILE A 237 -11.17 -6.40 12.11
C ILE A 237 -12.40 -7.24 11.74
N ASP A 238 -12.80 -7.26 10.47
CA ASP A 238 -13.89 -8.11 9.97
C ASP A 238 -13.58 -9.60 10.18
N ASN A 239 -12.35 -10.01 9.85
CA ASN A 239 -11.88 -11.37 10.10
C ASN A 239 -11.86 -11.70 11.60
N LEU A 240 -11.38 -10.79 12.46
CA LEU A 240 -11.40 -10.98 13.91
C LEU A 240 -12.81 -11.17 14.45
N LEU A 241 -13.81 -10.44 13.94
CA LEU A 241 -15.19 -10.64 14.36
C LEU A 241 -15.66 -12.07 14.08
N ARG A 242 -15.35 -12.60 12.89
CA ARG A 242 -15.67 -13.99 12.50
C ARG A 242 -14.93 -14.99 13.38
N GLU A 243 -13.64 -14.77 13.62
CA GLU A 243 -12.86 -15.64 14.51
C GLU A 243 -13.40 -15.63 15.94
N THR A 244 -13.76 -14.45 16.45
CA THR A 244 -14.31 -14.27 17.80
C THR A 244 -15.65 -14.97 17.94
N PHE A 245 -16.49 -14.94 16.89
CA PHE A 245 -17.73 -15.71 16.83
C PHE A 245 -17.47 -17.22 16.93
N ASN A 246 -16.51 -17.74 16.17
CA ASN A 246 -16.16 -19.17 16.19
C ASN A 246 -15.62 -19.64 17.54
N LEU A 247 -15.01 -18.76 18.35
CA LEU A 247 -14.54 -19.09 19.70
C LEU A 247 -15.67 -19.34 20.71
N VAL A 248 -16.84 -18.74 20.49
CA VAL A 248 -18.00 -18.85 21.40
C VAL A 248 -19.13 -19.72 20.86
N ASP A 249 -19.19 -19.93 19.54
CA ASP A 249 -20.23 -20.74 18.94
C ASP A 249 -19.94 -22.23 19.13
N GLN A 250 -20.78 -22.87 19.94
CA GLN A 250 -20.68 -24.30 20.23
C GLN A 250 -21.19 -25.18 19.07
N THR A 251 -21.96 -24.61 18.13
CA THR A 251 -22.65 -25.34 17.05
C THR A 251 -21.84 -25.50 15.76
N VAL A 252 -20.82 -24.66 15.54
CA VAL A 252 -19.98 -24.70 14.33
C VAL A 252 -18.82 -25.68 14.54
N TYR A 253 -18.77 -26.76 13.76
CA TYR A 253 -17.60 -27.65 13.72
C TYR A 253 -16.46 -27.00 12.90
N PRO A 254 -15.18 -27.13 13.30
CA PRO A 254 -14.08 -26.54 12.54
C PRO A 254 -13.93 -27.25 11.19
N THR A 255 -14.31 -26.59 10.11
CA THR A 255 -14.04 -27.10 8.75
C THR A 255 -12.58 -26.81 8.40
N HIS A 256 -11.78 -27.89 8.38
CA HIS A 256 -10.42 -28.07 7.82
C HIS A 256 -9.31 -27.04 8.12
N HIS A 257 -8.30 -27.57 8.83
CA HIS A 257 -6.85 -27.33 8.71
C HIS A 257 -6.36 -25.97 8.19
N TYR A 258 -6.08 -25.05 9.11
CA TYR A 258 -4.85 -24.26 9.05
C TYR A 258 -4.35 -24.01 10.49
N MET A 259 -3.28 -24.71 10.85
CA MET A 259 -2.31 -24.43 11.91
C MET A 259 -2.81 -23.57 13.10
N ASN A 260 -3.49 -24.24 14.02
CA ASN A 260 -3.58 -23.99 15.47
C ASN A 260 -4.96 -24.45 15.91
N GLU A 261 -5.02 -25.46 16.77
CA GLU A 261 -6.24 -25.82 17.50
C GLU A 261 -6.75 -24.61 18.28
N LYS A 262 -7.56 -23.74 17.66
CA LYS A 262 -8.26 -22.66 18.35
C LYS A 262 -9.36 -23.33 19.18
N ARG A 263 -8.97 -23.87 20.35
CA ARG A 263 -9.90 -24.45 21.33
C ARG A 263 -11.00 -23.42 21.61
N LYS A 264 -12.25 -23.87 21.52
CA LYS A 264 -13.41 -23.05 21.88
C LYS A 264 -13.31 -22.64 23.35
N PHE A 265 -13.84 -21.46 23.67
CA PHE A 265 -13.98 -21.06 25.07
C PHE A 265 -15.06 -21.89 25.74
N VAL A 266 -14.73 -22.52 26.86
CA VAL A 266 -15.61 -23.32 27.72
C VAL A 266 -15.97 -22.57 29.00
N LEU A 267 -15.10 -21.67 29.48
CA LEU A 267 -15.37 -20.88 30.68
C LEU A 267 -16.48 -19.86 30.42
N GLN A 268 -17.61 -20.01 31.14
CA GLN A 268 -18.77 -19.12 31.02
C GLN A 268 -18.44 -17.62 31.20
N PRO A 269 -17.57 -17.19 32.13
CA PRO A 269 -17.16 -15.79 32.21
C PRO A 269 -16.44 -15.31 30.94
N VAL A 270 -15.57 -16.13 30.37
CA VAL A 270 -14.81 -15.82 29.14
C VAL A 270 -15.73 -15.76 27.94
N ILE A 271 -16.68 -16.70 27.81
CA ILE A 271 -17.71 -16.68 26.76
C ILE A 271 -18.54 -15.39 26.82
N LYS A 272 -19.00 -14.98 28.01
CA LYS A 272 -19.78 -13.75 28.20
C LYS A 272 -18.97 -12.52 27.76
N LEU A 273 -17.72 -12.40 28.17
CA LEU A 273 -16.84 -11.29 27.80
C LEU A 273 -16.50 -11.27 26.31
N THR A 274 -16.34 -12.45 25.72
CA THR A 274 -16.11 -12.58 24.29
C THR A 274 -17.33 -12.11 23.48
N LYS A 275 -18.56 -12.41 23.93
CA LYS A 275 -19.79 -11.86 23.34
C LYS A 275 -19.86 -10.34 23.46
N PHE A 276 -19.41 -9.76 24.57
CA PHE A 276 -19.31 -8.30 24.70
C PHE A 276 -18.27 -7.70 23.77
N LEU A 277 -17.09 -8.34 23.66
CA LEU A 277 -16.05 -7.92 22.74
C LEU A 277 -16.55 -7.92 21.29
N MET A 278 -17.35 -8.91 20.88
CA MET A 278 -17.98 -8.90 19.55
C MET A 278 -18.85 -7.65 19.32
N THR A 279 -19.58 -7.20 20.35
CA THR A 279 -20.37 -5.96 20.28
C THR A 279 -19.46 -4.75 20.13
N ILE A 280 -18.36 -4.67 20.88
CA ILE A 280 -17.36 -3.60 20.76
C ILE A 280 -16.77 -3.60 19.34
N ILE A 281 -16.37 -4.75 18.82
CA ILE A 281 -15.85 -4.89 17.45
C ILE A 281 -16.88 -4.38 16.43
N LYS A 282 -18.15 -4.74 16.57
CA LYS A 282 -19.23 -4.25 15.69
C LYS A 282 -19.40 -2.73 15.76
N LEU A 283 -19.30 -2.14 16.95
CA LEU A 283 -19.35 -0.68 17.13
C LEU A 283 -18.15 0.01 16.48
N CYS A 284 -16.94 -0.52 16.64
CA CYS A 284 -15.75 -0.01 15.95
C CYS A 284 -15.94 -0.04 14.43
N ARG A 285 -16.42 -1.16 13.87
CA ARG A 285 -16.72 -1.28 12.44
C ARG A 285 -17.74 -0.23 11.98
N LEU A 286 -18.80 -0.02 12.76
CA LEU A 286 -19.82 0.98 12.45
C LEU A 286 -19.25 2.41 12.50
N PHE A 287 -18.39 2.70 13.47
CA PHE A 287 -17.71 3.98 13.60
C PHE A 287 -16.88 4.31 12.35
N PHE A 288 -16.00 3.41 11.92
CA PHE A 288 -15.21 3.62 10.69
C PHE A 288 -16.10 3.70 9.44
N LYS A 289 -17.15 2.90 9.36
CA LYS A 289 -18.11 2.98 8.25
C LYS A 289 -18.80 4.34 8.19
N LYS A 290 -19.16 4.92 9.33
CA LYS A 290 -19.78 6.25 9.42
C LYS A 290 -18.80 7.38 9.10
N LEU A 291 -17.55 7.25 9.55
CA LEU A 291 -16.50 8.23 9.22
C LEU A 291 -16.03 8.15 7.76
N SER A 292 -16.26 7.02 7.08
CA SER A 292 -15.89 6.92 5.68
C SER A 292 -16.71 7.88 4.80
N LYS A 293 -16.19 8.28 3.64
CA LYS A 293 -16.86 9.02 2.57
C LYS A 293 -18.25 8.46 2.28
N ARG A 294 -18.37 7.13 2.24
CA ARG A 294 -19.66 6.46 2.02
C ARG A 294 -20.64 6.69 3.17
N GLY A 295 -20.14 6.72 4.41
CA GLY A 295 -20.93 7.02 5.60
C GLY A 295 -21.34 8.49 5.70
N MET A 296 -20.52 9.40 5.16
CA MET A 296 -20.77 10.85 5.14
C MET A 296 -21.53 11.32 3.89
N ASN A 297 -22.20 10.43 3.15
CA ASN A 297 -22.93 10.76 1.92
C ASN A 297 -22.10 11.49 0.84
N GLN A 298 -20.80 11.20 0.77
CA GLN A 298 -19.85 11.90 -0.10
C GLN A 298 -19.75 13.41 0.16
N ASN A 299 -20.23 13.91 1.31
CA ASN A 299 -19.90 15.25 1.76
C ASN A 299 -18.37 15.31 1.87
N GLN A 300 -17.75 15.99 0.91
CA GLN A 300 -16.30 16.07 0.84
C GLN A 300 -15.85 16.87 2.05
N LEU A 301 -15.11 16.22 2.97
CA LEU A 301 -14.32 16.98 3.93
C LEU A 301 -13.37 17.89 3.13
N PRO A 302 -13.06 19.08 3.65
CA PRO A 302 -12.04 19.92 3.05
C PRO A 302 -10.77 19.11 2.80
N LEU A 303 -10.04 19.44 1.72
CA LEU A 303 -8.75 18.81 1.41
C LEU A 303 -7.81 18.82 2.61
N HIS A 304 -7.84 19.93 3.37
CA HIS A 304 -7.09 20.14 4.60
C HIS A 304 -8.04 20.54 5.71
N THR A 305 -8.00 19.82 6.82
CA THR A 305 -8.74 20.17 8.04
C THR A 305 -7.88 21.01 8.98
N ASP A 306 -8.42 21.44 10.11
CA ASP A 306 -7.66 22.11 11.16
C ASP A 306 -6.79 21.14 12.01
N MET A 307 -6.78 19.83 11.67
CA MET A 307 -5.95 18.85 12.38
C MET A 307 -4.45 19.14 12.16
N ASN A 308 -3.65 19.06 13.22
CA ASN A 308 -2.19 19.04 13.10
C ASN A 308 -1.67 17.65 12.71
N SER A 309 -0.38 17.56 12.38
CA SER A 309 0.25 16.29 11.97
C SER A 309 0.09 15.14 12.95
N LYS A 310 0.16 15.42 14.27
CA LYS A 310 -0.06 14.40 15.30
C LYS A 310 -1.49 13.85 15.26
N GLN A 311 -2.49 14.73 15.09
CA GLN A 311 -3.89 14.31 15.00
C GLN A 311 -4.17 13.50 13.74
N ILE A 312 -3.63 13.92 12.58
CA ILE A 312 -3.76 13.18 11.31
C ILE A 312 -3.11 11.80 11.43
N LYS A 313 -1.92 11.73 12.03
CA LYS A 313 -1.25 10.45 12.32
C LYS A 313 -2.13 9.54 13.17
N CYS A 314 -2.65 10.04 14.29
CA CYS A 314 -3.54 9.27 15.15
C CYS A 314 -4.78 8.78 14.41
N LEU A 315 -5.34 9.59 13.51
CA LEU A 315 -6.48 9.21 12.68
C LEU A 315 -6.13 8.06 11.72
N CYS A 316 -4.99 8.14 11.03
CA CYS A 316 -4.53 7.11 10.10
C CYS A 316 -4.22 5.78 10.82
N GLU A 317 -3.57 5.84 11.97
CA GLU A 317 -3.20 4.66 12.77
C GLU A 317 -4.38 4.04 13.55
N LEU A 318 -5.50 4.75 13.66
CA LEU A 318 -6.62 4.38 14.54
C LEU A 318 -7.14 2.96 14.31
N ALA A 319 -7.35 2.58 13.05
CA ALA A 319 -7.86 1.23 12.71
C ALA A 319 -6.86 0.13 13.10
N GLY A 320 -5.56 0.36 12.90
CA GLY A 320 -4.50 -0.56 13.30
C GLY A 320 -4.39 -0.70 14.82
N ASN A 321 -4.49 0.41 15.55
CA ASN A 321 -4.49 0.42 17.01
C ASN A 321 -5.71 -0.35 17.58
N VAL A 322 -6.90 -0.09 17.04
CA VAL A 322 -8.13 -0.83 17.40
C VAL A 322 -7.96 -2.33 17.14
N TYR A 323 -7.44 -2.71 15.96
CA TYR A 323 -7.15 -4.10 15.65
C TYR A 323 -6.19 -4.73 16.67
N ALA A 324 -5.06 -4.08 16.95
CA ALA A 324 -4.05 -4.58 17.89
C ALA A 324 -4.62 -4.76 19.31
N ASP A 325 -5.44 -3.83 19.78
CA ASP A 325 -6.04 -3.90 21.11
C ASP A 325 -7.09 -5.02 21.20
N ILE A 326 -7.90 -5.23 20.15
CA ILE A 326 -8.81 -6.38 20.07
C ILE A 326 -8.03 -7.70 20.13
N VAL A 327 -6.93 -7.82 19.38
CA VAL A 327 -6.07 -9.02 19.40
C VAL A 327 -5.53 -9.26 20.82
N LYS A 328 -4.99 -8.23 21.49
CA LYS A 328 -4.49 -8.35 22.86
C LYS A 328 -5.58 -8.86 23.81
N ILE A 329 -6.81 -8.33 23.73
CA ILE A 329 -7.92 -8.79 24.57
C ILE A 329 -8.25 -10.26 24.31
N ILE A 330 -8.30 -10.69 23.04
CA ILE A 330 -8.55 -12.10 22.69
C ILE A 330 -7.45 -13.01 23.25
N LEU A 331 -6.18 -12.58 23.18
CA LEU A 331 -5.06 -13.32 23.76
C LEU A 331 -5.16 -13.42 25.29
N LEU A 332 -5.59 -12.34 25.97
CA LEU A 332 -5.86 -12.39 27.41
C LEU A 332 -6.97 -13.38 27.76
N PHE A 333 -8.04 -13.44 26.96
CA PHE A 333 -9.11 -14.42 27.13
C PHE A 333 -8.59 -15.86 26.98
N ARG A 334 -7.75 -16.12 25.97
CA ARG A 334 -7.11 -17.44 25.79
C ARG A 334 -6.23 -17.84 26.97
N ASN A 335 -5.42 -16.91 27.47
CA ASN A 335 -4.54 -17.18 28.60
C ASN A 335 -5.33 -17.61 29.84
N VAL A 336 -6.50 -16.99 30.05
CA VAL A 336 -7.38 -17.30 31.18
C VAL A 336 -8.12 -18.61 30.97
N GLU A 337 -8.52 -18.90 29.75
CA GLU A 337 -9.09 -20.19 29.39
C GLU A 337 -8.14 -21.34 29.74
N MET A 338 -6.82 -21.12 29.58
CA MET A 338 -5.78 -22.09 29.89
C MET A 338 -5.35 -22.07 31.37
N ALA A 339 -5.42 -20.91 32.04
CA ALA A 339 -4.99 -20.75 33.42
C ALA A 339 -6.14 -21.07 34.39
N HIS A 340 -6.11 -22.25 35.01
CA HIS A 340 -7.05 -22.66 36.07
C HIS A 340 -6.90 -21.87 37.40
N THR A 341 -6.64 -20.56 37.38
CA THR A 341 -6.31 -19.77 38.57
C THR A 341 -7.48 -18.92 39.09
N ASN A 342 -7.76 -19.06 40.40
CA ASN A 342 -8.84 -18.36 41.11
C ASN A 342 -8.71 -16.82 41.08
N TYR A 343 -7.51 -16.29 40.90
CA TYR A 343 -7.23 -14.86 40.81
C TYR A 343 -7.98 -14.21 39.62
N TYR A 344 -7.86 -14.80 38.43
CA TYR A 344 -8.55 -14.29 37.24
C TYR A 344 -10.06 -14.41 37.39
N ARG A 345 -10.58 -15.47 38.01
CA ARG A 345 -12.03 -15.65 38.20
C ARG A 345 -12.66 -14.49 38.98
N LYS A 346 -11.99 -14.00 40.04
CA LYS A 346 -12.45 -12.85 40.83
C LYS A 346 -12.33 -11.54 40.05
N TRP A 347 -11.20 -11.33 39.37
CA TRP A 347 -10.99 -10.16 38.49
C TRP A 347 -12.04 -10.08 37.37
N PHE A 348 -12.37 -11.21 36.75
CA PHE A 348 -13.38 -11.28 35.69
C PHE A 348 -14.80 -11.02 36.18
N ALA A 349 -15.16 -11.48 37.38
CA ALA A 349 -16.45 -11.16 37.96
C ALA A 349 -16.61 -9.64 38.14
N THR A 350 -15.57 -8.96 38.65
CA THR A 350 -15.56 -7.50 38.80
C THR A 350 -15.70 -6.77 37.47
N TRP A 351 -14.92 -7.16 36.46
CA TRP A 351 -14.99 -6.53 35.14
C TRP A 351 -16.32 -6.80 34.42
N HIS A 352 -16.89 -8.00 34.56
CA HIS A 352 -18.20 -8.32 34.03
C HIS A 352 -19.29 -7.40 34.61
N THR A 353 -19.27 -7.17 35.93
CA THR A 353 -20.19 -6.25 36.58
C THR A 353 -19.99 -4.80 36.09
N GLN A 354 -18.75 -4.32 36.01
CA GLN A 354 -18.46 -2.96 35.53
C GLN A 354 -18.92 -2.73 34.08
N ILE A 355 -18.75 -3.73 33.21
CA ILE A 355 -19.20 -3.67 31.81
C ILE A 355 -20.73 -3.66 31.72
N ILE A 356 -21.43 -4.46 32.52
CA ILE A 356 -22.91 -4.43 32.58
C ILE A 356 -23.41 -3.03 32.97
N VAL A 357 -22.78 -2.43 33.99
CA VAL A 357 -23.14 -1.08 34.46
C VAL A 357 -22.85 -0.04 33.37
N ALA A 358 -21.71 -0.12 32.70
CA ALA A 358 -21.37 0.79 31.60
C ALA A 358 -22.38 0.71 30.44
N LEU A 359 -22.78 -0.51 30.04
CA LEU A 359 -23.80 -0.72 29.01
C LEU A 359 -25.17 -0.20 29.42
N HIS A 360 -25.56 -0.43 30.68
CA HIS A 360 -26.82 0.12 31.21
C HIS A 360 -26.83 1.64 31.14
N ASN A 361 -25.74 2.29 31.54
CA ASN A 361 -25.60 3.74 31.49
C ASN A 361 -25.61 4.27 30.04
N PHE A 362 -24.93 3.58 29.12
CA PHE A 362 -24.91 3.98 27.71
C PHE A 362 -26.29 3.83 27.04
N ASN A 363 -27.02 2.75 27.32
CA ASN A 363 -28.39 2.58 26.84
C ASN A 363 -29.34 3.64 27.40
N ARG A 364 -29.21 3.97 28.70
CA ARG A 364 -29.97 5.05 29.33
C ARG A 364 -29.68 6.40 28.66
N PHE A 365 -28.42 6.69 28.34
CA PHE A 365 -28.03 7.89 27.63
C PHE A 365 -28.56 7.91 26.19
N ALA A 366 -28.44 6.81 25.45
CA ALA A 366 -28.97 6.70 24.08
C ALA A 366 -30.49 6.94 24.03
N ALA A 367 -31.26 6.39 24.97
CA ALA A 367 -32.70 6.60 25.08
C ALA A 367 -33.10 8.07 25.34
N THR A 368 -32.18 8.92 25.82
CA THR A 368 -32.46 10.36 25.95
C THR A 368 -32.48 11.09 24.61
N PHE A 369 -31.90 10.52 23.54
CA PHE A 369 -31.97 11.06 22.19
C PHE A 369 -33.20 10.62 21.41
N ASP A 370 -33.88 9.53 21.82
CA ASP A 370 -35.13 9.08 21.18
C ASP A 370 -36.30 10.06 21.35
N HIS A 371 -36.15 11.07 22.23
CA HIS A 371 -37.13 12.14 22.46
C HIS A 371 -36.76 13.48 21.82
N ILE A 372 -35.65 13.55 21.08
CA ILE A 372 -35.22 14.76 20.38
C ILE A 372 -35.51 14.56 18.89
N HIS A 373 -36.65 15.09 18.44
CA HIS A 373 -36.91 15.25 17.01
C HIS A 373 -35.96 16.33 16.45
N PHE A 374 -35.17 15.95 15.44
CA PHE A 374 -34.41 16.89 14.61
C PHE A 374 -35.35 17.72 13.73
#